data_AF-A0AAE3NUQ1-F1
#
_entry.id   AF-A0AAE3NUQ1-F1
#
_cell.length_a   1.000
_cell.length_b   1.000
_cell.length_c   1.000
_cell.angle_alpha   90.00
_cell.angle_beta   90.00
_cell.angle_gamma   90.00
#
_symmetry.space_group_name_H-M   'P 1'
#
loop_
_entity.id
_entity.type
_entity.pdbx_description
1 polymer ?
#
loop_
_entity_poly.entity_id
_entity_poly.type
_entity_poly.pdbx_seq_one_letter_code
_entity_poly.pdbx_strand_id
1 'polypeptide(L)'
;MSGTDRDAVLEREVLAGNMPSFLRDLVPVSMSGTVNGHALDITICVTPDYVAVGDDDDFVRVPLGMAAAARIADELGFLLPTPQMVDRIYEQAEVQLPPEPMKPGGAMTTTTYFKRHDETVDRQAGPYGLHPVALVAGIKKDVVISERLRKQPGRVAIYGWHRGAGRPIQPLSLVHGAEYADYSHGIRLVSRIAFINGRPVALDKVMQDPDIAAIVTGEEGPMRDVRRLMATLYR
;
A
#
# COMPACT_ATOMS: atom_id res chain seq x y z
N MET A 1 3.90 -10.71 -22.27
CA MET A 1 3.26 -11.36 -21.11
C MET A 1 1.96 -10.61 -20.85
N SER A 2 0.86 -11.31 -20.58
CA SER A 2 -0.40 -10.67 -20.18
C SER A 2 -0.25 -10.04 -18.78
N GLY A 3 -1.22 -9.22 -18.34
CA GLY A 3 -1.19 -8.63 -16.98
C GLY A 3 -1.18 -9.70 -15.90
N THR A 4 -2.02 -10.73 -16.04
CA THR A 4 -2.18 -11.82 -15.07
C THR A 4 -0.95 -12.73 -15.01
N ASP A 5 -0.38 -13.08 -16.17
CA ASP A 5 0.87 -13.87 -16.21
C ASP A 5 2.04 -13.10 -15.58
N ARG A 6 2.08 -11.78 -15.80
CA ARG A 6 3.10 -10.91 -15.21
C ARG A 6 2.99 -10.90 -13.70
N ASP A 7 1.78 -10.64 -13.19
CA ASP A 7 1.55 -10.57 -11.76
C ASP A 7 1.91 -11.90 -11.07
N ALA A 8 1.62 -13.04 -11.70
CA ALA A 8 2.02 -14.35 -11.18
C ALA A 8 3.56 -14.56 -11.13
N VAL A 9 4.29 -14.04 -12.12
CA VAL A 9 5.77 -14.07 -12.11
C VAL A 9 6.30 -13.18 -10.99
N LEU A 10 5.80 -11.94 -10.90
CA LEU A 10 6.24 -10.97 -9.90
C LEU A 10 5.92 -11.42 -8.47
N GLU A 11 4.73 -11.98 -8.25
CA GLU A 11 4.34 -12.59 -6.99
C GLU A 11 5.33 -13.68 -6.56
N ARG A 12 5.67 -14.61 -7.47
CA ARG A 12 6.63 -15.68 -7.18
C ARG A 12 8.00 -15.14 -6.79
N GLU A 13 8.50 -14.14 -7.51
CA GLU A 13 9.80 -13.51 -7.19
C GLU A 13 9.78 -12.86 -5.81
N VAL A 14 8.75 -12.06 -5.52
CA VAL A 14 8.58 -11.41 -4.22
C VAL A 14 8.51 -12.43 -3.08
N LEU A 15 7.71 -13.49 -3.25
CA LEU A 15 7.57 -14.55 -2.24
C LEU A 15 8.82 -15.42 -2.09
N ALA A 16 9.66 -15.50 -3.13
CA ALA A 16 10.98 -16.12 -3.04
C ALA A 16 12.03 -15.21 -2.35
N GLY A 17 11.66 -13.98 -1.98
CA GLY A 17 12.52 -13.03 -1.30
C GLY A 17 13.35 -12.14 -2.22
N ASN A 18 13.06 -12.13 -3.52
CA ASN A 18 13.66 -11.22 -4.50
C ASN A 18 13.05 -9.82 -4.36
N MET A 19 13.48 -9.14 -3.30
CA MET A 19 13.12 -7.77 -2.96
C MET A 19 14.34 -7.07 -2.37
N PRO A 20 14.44 -5.74 -2.53
CA PRO A 20 15.42 -4.94 -1.81
C PRO A 20 15.38 -5.21 -0.30
N SER A 21 16.55 -5.28 0.32
CA SER A 21 16.70 -5.62 1.73
C SER A 21 16.10 -4.53 2.63
N PHE A 22 16.20 -3.27 2.22
CA PHE A 22 15.67 -2.14 2.98
C PHE A 22 14.14 -2.18 3.17
N LEU A 23 13.40 -2.87 2.29
CA LEU A 23 11.96 -3.06 2.47
C LEU A 23 11.60 -3.87 3.73
N ARG A 24 12.57 -4.56 4.34
CA ARG A 24 12.40 -5.32 5.57
C ARG A 24 12.46 -4.45 6.83
N ASP A 25 13.00 -3.23 6.72
CA ASP A 25 13.12 -2.28 7.83
C ASP A 25 11.86 -1.40 7.89
N LEU A 26 10.84 -1.89 8.59
CA LEU A 26 9.55 -1.21 8.67
C LEU A 26 9.65 0.14 9.40
N VAL A 27 8.96 1.15 8.86
CA VAL A 27 8.90 2.49 9.43
C VAL A 27 7.61 2.65 10.26
N PRO A 28 7.68 3.17 11.50
CA PRO A 28 6.51 3.44 12.31
C PRO A 28 5.74 4.67 11.80
N VAL A 29 4.41 4.57 11.79
CA VAL A 29 3.48 5.66 11.48
C VAL A 29 2.49 5.77 12.62
N SER A 30 2.46 6.94 13.26
CA SER A 30 1.63 7.20 14.44
C SER A 30 0.26 7.76 14.07
N MET A 31 -0.78 7.30 14.74
CA MET A 31 -2.17 7.67 14.52
C MET A 31 -2.81 7.85 15.90
N SER A 32 -3.33 9.04 16.19
CA SER A 32 -3.92 9.35 17.49
C SER A 32 -5.42 9.60 17.38
N GLY A 33 -6.14 9.26 18.45
CA GLY A 33 -7.57 9.54 18.59
C GLY A 33 -7.96 9.71 20.05
N THR A 34 -9.25 9.95 20.29
CA THR A 34 -9.81 10.04 21.65
C THR A 34 -10.91 9.01 21.81
N VAL A 35 -10.79 8.16 22.82
CA VAL A 35 -11.80 7.14 23.16
C VAL A 35 -12.23 7.32 24.60
N ASN A 36 -13.54 7.44 24.83
CA ASN A 36 -14.12 7.71 26.15
C ASN A 36 -13.47 8.91 26.88
N GLY A 37 -13.06 9.95 26.14
CA GLY A 37 -12.41 11.14 26.68
C GLY A 37 -10.90 11.00 26.97
N HIS A 38 -10.30 9.85 26.69
CA HIS A 38 -8.86 9.61 26.86
C HIS A 38 -8.16 9.57 25.51
N ALA A 39 -6.98 10.20 25.43
CA ALA A 39 -6.11 10.09 24.26
C ALA A 39 -5.62 8.65 24.11
N LEU A 40 -5.58 8.18 22.86
CA LEU A 40 -5.11 6.86 22.48
C LEU A 40 -4.16 7.00 21.30
N ASP A 41 -2.94 6.50 21.46
CA ASP A 41 -1.95 6.46 20.39
C ASP A 41 -1.82 5.06 19.82
N ILE A 42 -1.93 4.97 18.50
CA ILE A 42 -1.79 3.75 17.72
C ILE A 42 -0.63 3.94 16.75
N THR A 43 0.38 3.08 16.83
CA THR A 43 1.48 3.04 15.85
C THR A 43 1.31 1.80 14.97
N ILE A 44 1.27 2.00 13.66
CA ILE A 44 1.40 0.92 12.66
C ILE A 44 2.83 0.93 12.10
N CYS A 45 3.31 -0.21 11.61
CA CYS A 45 4.62 -0.30 10.94
C CYS A 45 4.43 -0.67 9.48
N VAL A 46 5.05 0.06 8.57
CA VAL A 46 4.84 -0.08 7.12
C VAL A 46 6.16 -0.24 6.38
N THR A 47 6.15 -0.82 5.18
CA THR A 47 7.36 -0.83 4.34
C THR A 47 7.75 0.60 3.96
N PRO A 48 9.06 0.94 3.94
CA PRO A 48 9.55 2.30 3.66
C PRO A 48 9.22 2.75 2.24
N ASP A 49 9.20 1.83 1.27
CA ASP A 49 8.72 2.06 -0.09
C ASP A 49 7.67 0.99 -0.48
N TYR A 50 7.17 1.05 -1.71
CA TYR A 50 6.30 0.06 -2.32
C TYR A 50 7.06 -1.22 -2.65
N VAL A 51 6.36 -2.36 -2.66
CA VAL A 51 6.91 -3.66 -3.08
C VAL A 51 7.62 -3.51 -4.43
N ALA A 52 8.86 -3.98 -4.47
CA ALA A 52 9.75 -3.94 -5.61
C ALA A 52 10.45 -5.28 -5.79
N VAL A 53 10.88 -5.56 -7.02
CA VAL A 53 11.69 -6.75 -7.36
C VAL A 53 13.08 -6.30 -7.77
N GLY A 54 14.11 -6.95 -7.25
CA GLY A 54 15.51 -6.58 -7.41
C GLY A 54 16.28 -6.56 -6.09
N ASP A 55 17.39 -5.84 -6.06
CA ASP A 55 18.23 -5.63 -4.88
C ASP A 55 18.27 -4.16 -4.46
N ASP A 56 19.14 -3.80 -3.51
CA ASP A 56 19.19 -2.43 -2.99
C ASP A 56 19.71 -1.40 -4.02
N ASP A 57 20.40 -1.86 -5.08
CA ASP A 57 21.04 -1.01 -6.09
C ASP A 57 20.26 -0.97 -7.42
N ASP A 58 19.59 -2.07 -7.80
CA ASP A 58 18.78 -2.19 -9.01
C ASP A 58 17.47 -2.91 -8.72
N PHE A 59 16.39 -2.14 -8.64
CA PHE A 59 15.05 -2.64 -8.40
C PHE A 59 14.00 -1.89 -9.20
N VAL A 60 12.83 -2.51 -9.35
CA VAL A 60 11.66 -1.89 -9.96
C VAL A 60 10.47 -2.02 -9.04
N ARG A 61 9.79 -0.90 -8.73
CA ARG A 61 8.50 -0.93 -8.01
C ARG A 61 7.45 -1.60 -8.88
N VAL A 62 6.83 -2.67 -8.38
CA VAL A 62 5.98 -3.53 -9.20
C VAL A 62 4.49 -3.25 -8.99
N PRO A 63 3.79 -2.67 -9.98
CA PRO A 63 2.34 -2.53 -9.92
C PRO A 63 1.68 -3.89 -10.08
N LEU A 64 0.74 -4.20 -9.19
CA LEU A 64 0.01 -5.49 -9.17
C LEU A 64 -1.50 -5.26 -9.08
N GLY A 65 -2.25 -6.25 -9.56
CA GLY A 65 -3.68 -6.36 -9.33
C GLY A 65 -4.00 -6.76 -7.89
N MET A 66 -5.28 -6.76 -7.55
CA MET A 66 -5.74 -7.04 -6.19
C MET A 66 -5.37 -8.45 -5.71
N ALA A 67 -5.48 -9.46 -6.56
CA ALA A 67 -5.20 -10.84 -6.19
C ALA A 67 -3.73 -11.04 -5.79
N ALA A 68 -2.79 -10.64 -6.64
CA ALA A 68 -1.37 -10.75 -6.34
C ALA A 68 -0.96 -9.88 -5.14
N ALA A 69 -1.45 -8.64 -5.05
CA ALA A 69 -1.18 -7.76 -3.92
C ALA A 69 -1.66 -8.35 -2.59
N ALA A 70 -2.89 -8.87 -2.55
CA ALA A 70 -3.46 -9.47 -1.34
C ALA A 70 -2.74 -10.77 -0.95
N ARG A 71 -2.32 -11.59 -1.92
CA ARG A 71 -1.58 -12.83 -1.67
C ARG A 71 -0.19 -12.56 -1.14
N ILE A 72 0.57 -11.65 -1.75
CA ILE A 72 1.88 -11.21 -1.24
C ILE A 72 1.74 -10.73 0.20
N ALA A 73 0.79 -9.84 0.46
CA ALA A 73 0.58 -9.34 1.81
C ALA A 73 0.22 -10.46 2.79
N ASP A 74 -0.63 -11.43 2.40
CA ASP A 74 -1.02 -12.50 3.31
C ASP A 74 0.12 -13.46 3.66
N GLU A 75 0.82 -13.95 2.64
CA GLU A 75 1.91 -14.93 2.77
C GLU A 75 3.14 -14.34 3.48
N LEU A 76 3.40 -13.04 3.32
CA LEU A 76 4.47 -12.36 4.05
C LEU A 76 4.06 -11.94 5.47
N GLY A 77 2.81 -12.16 5.90
CA GLY A 77 2.34 -11.83 7.24
C GLY A 77 1.96 -10.36 7.45
N PHE A 78 1.54 -9.68 6.38
CA PHE A 78 1.12 -8.28 6.34
C PHE A 78 -0.39 -8.13 6.04
N LEU A 79 -0.83 -6.88 6.00
CA LEU A 79 -2.12 -6.40 5.47
C LEU A 79 -1.87 -5.37 4.37
N LEU A 80 -2.87 -5.17 3.51
CA LEU A 80 -2.93 -3.99 2.65
C LEU A 80 -3.45 -2.80 3.46
N PRO A 81 -3.00 -1.56 3.20
CA PRO A 81 -3.42 -0.37 3.95
C PRO A 81 -4.89 -0.02 3.69
N THR A 82 -5.51 0.70 4.61
CA THR A 82 -6.78 1.42 4.36
C THR A 82 -6.48 2.81 3.77
N PRO A 83 -7.44 3.51 3.16
CA PRO A 83 -7.27 4.91 2.76
C PRO A 83 -6.76 5.81 3.90
N GLN A 84 -7.29 5.63 5.10
CA GLN A 84 -6.85 6.36 6.31
C GLN A 84 -5.37 6.10 6.62
N MET A 85 -4.90 4.86 6.50
CA MET A 85 -3.48 4.54 6.68
C MET A 85 -2.62 5.21 5.61
N VAL A 86 -3.06 5.19 4.34
CA VAL A 86 -2.32 5.84 3.24
C VAL A 86 -2.19 7.35 3.49
N ASP A 87 -3.23 8.01 3.98
CA ASP A 87 -3.16 9.43 4.33
C ASP A 87 -2.14 9.70 5.45
N ARG A 88 -2.14 8.87 6.51
CA ARG A 88 -1.19 9.02 7.62
C ARG A 88 0.25 8.67 7.24
N ILE A 89 0.43 7.70 6.35
CA ILE A 89 1.73 7.37 5.75
C ILE A 89 2.25 8.59 4.99
N TYR A 90 1.42 9.20 4.14
CA TYR A 90 1.83 10.39 3.40
C TYR A 90 2.20 11.56 4.32
N GLU A 91 1.37 11.84 5.33
CA GLU A 91 1.60 12.94 6.29
C GLU A 91 2.93 12.81 7.06
N GLN A 92 3.39 11.58 7.31
CA GLN A 92 4.60 11.30 8.10
C GLN A 92 5.81 10.87 7.27
N ALA A 93 5.65 10.71 5.96
CA ALA A 93 6.75 10.35 5.06
C ALA A 93 7.84 11.42 5.07
N GLU A 94 9.10 11.03 5.31
CA GLU A 94 10.24 11.95 5.20
C GLU A 94 10.45 12.40 3.75
N VAL A 95 10.11 11.54 2.79
CA VAL A 95 10.22 11.84 1.36
C VAL A 95 8.84 11.83 0.71
N GLN A 96 8.35 13.03 0.39
CA GLN A 96 7.09 13.24 -0.34
C GLN A 96 7.42 13.76 -1.74
N LEU A 97 7.32 12.90 -2.74
CA LEU A 97 7.52 13.29 -4.13
C LEU A 97 6.17 13.51 -4.82
N PRO A 98 6.03 14.57 -5.63
CA PRO A 98 4.76 14.88 -6.28
C PRO A 98 4.42 13.82 -7.35
N PRO A 99 3.15 13.46 -7.51
CA PRO A 99 2.66 12.65 -8.61
C PRO A 99 3.13 13.14 -9.98
N GLU A 100 3.68 12.25 -10.80
CA GLU A 100 3.97 12.51 -12.22
C GLU A 100 3.17 11.57 -13.15
N PRO A 101 1.92 11.95 -13.48
CA PRO A 101 1.11 11.17 -14.41
C PRO A 101 1.73 11.11 -15.80
N MET A 102 1.74 9.90 -16.37
CA MET A 102 2.06 9.67 -17.77
C MET A 102 0.81 9.62 -18.64
N LYS A 103 1.01 9.82 -19.95
CA LYS A 103 -0.08 9.87 -20.94
C LYS A 103 -0.95 8.60 -20.88
N PRO A 104 -2.28 8.71 -20.77
CA PRO A 104 -3.14 7.55 -20.75
C PRO A 104 -3.18 6.83 -22.11
N GLY A 105 -3.33 5.51 -22.10
CA GLY A 105 -3.45 4.68 -23.29
C GLY A 105 -3.21 3.19 -23.02
N GLY A 106 -3.32 2.35 -24.06
CA GLY A 106 -3.15 0.89 -23.93
C GLY A 106 -1.78 0.43 -23.41
N ALA A 107 -0.77 1.31 -23.46
CA ALA A 107 0.55 1.02 -22.92
C ALA A 107 0.61 1.08 -21.38
N MET A 108 -0.39 1.66 -20.71
CA MET A 108 -0.38 1.89 -19.25
C MET A 108 -0.17 0.63 -18.41
N THR A 109 -0.54 -0.53 -18.94
CA THR A 109 -0.44 -1.84 -18.29
C THR A 109 0.80 -2.62 -18.75
N THR A 110 1.70 -2.02 -19.54
CA THR A 110 2.90 -2.68 -20.06
C THR A 110 4.09 -2.53 -19.12
N THR A 111 4.99 -3.51 -19.12
CA THR A 111 6.22 -3.47 -18.33
C THR A 111 7.12 -2.29 -18.70
N THR A 112 7.13 -1.88 -19.97
CA THR A 112 7.84 -0.67 -20.42
C THR A 112 7.31 0.59 -19.73
N TYR A 113 5.99 0.72 -19.56
CA TYR A 113 5.40 1.83 -18.83
C TYR A 113 5.73 1.78 -17.34
N PHE A 114 5.77 0.58 -16.76
CA PHE A 114 6.11 0.39 -15.35
C PHE A 114 7.53 0.87 -15.09
N LYS A 115 8.50 0.36 -15.86
CA LYS A 115 9.91 0.76 -15.78
C LYS A 115 10.10 2.25 -16.01
N ARG A 116 9.43 2.83 -17.01
CA ARG A 116 9.51 4.26 -17.29
C ARG A 116 9.03 5.11 -16.11
N HIS A 117 7.92 4.73 -15.46
CA HIS A 117 7.44 5.47 -14.29
C HIS A 117 8.38 5.33 -13.10
N ASP A 118 8.94 4.14 -12.91
CA ASP A 118 9.89 3.86 -11.85
C ASP A 118 11.15 4.74 -12.00
N GLU A 119 11.73 4.78 -13.20
CA GLU A 119 12.83 5.71 -13.54
C GLU A 119 12.44 7.19 -13.39
N THR A 120 11.16 7.54 -13.56
CA THR A 120 10.68 8.90 -13.27
C THR A 120 10.76 9.20 -11.78
N VAL A 121 10.29 8.28 -10.93
CA VAL A 121 10.36 8.42 -9.47
C VAL A 121 11.82 8.55 -9.02
N ASP A 122 12.72 7.74 -9.55
CA ASP A 122 14.14 7.80 -9.16
C ASP A 122 14.78 9.13 -9.59
N ARG A 123 14.41 9.67 -10.77
CA ARG A 123 14.84 11.01 -11.18
C ARG A 123 14.29 12.11 -10.28
N GLN A 124 13.06 11.98 -9.77
CA GLN A 124 12.48 12.94 -8.82
C GLN A 124 13.23 12.94 -7.48
N ALA A 125 13.73 11.78 -7.04
CA ALA A 125 14.56 11.67 -5.83
C ALA A 125 15.95 12.34 -6.01
N GLY A 126 16.42 12.49 -7.24
CA GLY A 126 17.65 13.20 -7.58
C GLY A 126 18.92 12.40 -7.27
N PRO A 127 20.11 13.04 -7.24
CA PRO A 127 21.40 12.34 -7.16
C PRO A 127 21.65 11.63 -5.83
N TYR A 128 20.86 11.93 -4.80
CA TYR A 128 20.93 11.27 -3.50
C TYR A 128 20.06 10.01 -3.42
N GLY A 129 19.26 9.75 -4.46
CA GLY A 129 18.31 8.65 -4.50
C GLY A 129 17.26 8.75 -3.38
N LEU A 130 16.53 7.67 -3.19
CA LEU A 130 15.69 7.51 -2.01
C LEU A 130 16.54 6.87 -0.93
N HIS A 131 16.64 7.54 0.22
CA HIS A 131 17.36 6.97 1.34
C HIS A 131 16.67 5.65 1.74
N PRO A 132 17.38 4.50 1.83
CA PRO A 132 16.76 3.18 1.97
C PRO A 132 15.81 3.05 3.18
N VAL A 133 16.06 3.81 4.25
CA VAL A 133 15.21 3.80 5.46
C VAL A 133 14.19 4.94 5.55
N ALA A 134 14.17 5.87 4.59
CA ALA A 134 13.19 6.95 4.60
C ALA A 134 11.84 6.42 4.08
N LEU A 135 10.76 6.76 4.76
CA LEU A 135 9.41 6.51 4.29
C LEU A 135 9.12 7.42 3.10
N VAL A 136 8.88 6.78 1.95
CA VAL A 136 8.55 7.44 0.68
C VAL A 136 7.06 7.34 0.43
N ALA A 137 6.41 8.46 0.13
CA ALA A 137 4.98 8.48 -0.19
C ALA A 137 4.62 9.51 -1.28
N GLY A 138 3.39 9.40 -1.79
CA GLY A 138 2.83 10.34 -2.77
C GLY A 138 3.04 9.94 -4.24
N ILE A 139 3.91 8.96 -4.52
CA ILE A 139 4.33 8.59 -5.88
C ILE A 139 3.44 7.57 -6.60
N LYS A 140 2.58 6.84 -5.88
CA LYS A 140 1.68 5.82 -6.44
C LYS A 140 0.26 5.97 -5.88
N LYS A 141 -0.68 5.31 -6.55
CA LYS A 141 -1.98 4.94 -6.00
C LYS A 141 -1.81 3.62 -5.26
N ASP A 142 -1.97 3.64 -3.96
CA ASP A 142 -1.92 2.46 -3.12
C ASP A 142 -3.08 1.53 -3.48
N VAL A 143 -2.79 0.24 -3.64
CA VAL A 143 -3.82 -0.80 -3.58
C VAL A 143 -4.21 -0.98 -2.11
N VAL A 144 -5.48 -0.73 -1.81
CA VAL A 144 -5.98 -0.63 -0.43
C VAL A 144 -7.00 -1.72 -0.11
N ILE A 145 -7.13 -2.06 1.16
CA ILE A 145 -8.27 -2.83 1.67
C ILE A 145 -9.44 -1.89 1.99
N SER A 146 -10.66 -2.31 1.63
CA SER A 146 -11.90 -1.56 1.84
C SER A 146 -13.07 -2.51 2.07
N GLU A 147 -14.02 -2.15 2.95
CA GLU A 147 -15.25 -2.92 3.15
C GLU A 147 -16.10 -2.96 1.87
N ARG A 148 -15.92 -1.99 0.96
CA ARG A 148 -16.60 -1.97 -0.35
C ARG A 148 -16.29 -3.20 -1.20
N LEU A 149 -15.12 -3.83 -1.01
CA LEU A 149 -14.73 -5.05 -1.74
C LEU A 149 -15.66 -6.23 -1.44
N ARG A 150 -16.29 -6.28 -0.26
CA ARG A 150 -17.29 -7.33 0.07
C ARG A 150 -18.52 -7.27 -0.83
N LYS A 151 -18.91 -6.06 -1.22
CA LYS A 151 -20.09 -5.79 -2.05
C LYS A 151 -19.74 -5.74 -3.54
N GLN A 152 -18.45 -5.65 -3.86
CA GLN A 152 -17.93 -5.57 -5.22
C GLN A 152 -16.78 -6.58 -5.41
N PRO A 153 -17.07 -7.90 -5.32
CA PRO A 153 -16.06 -8.91 -5.55
C PRO A 153 -15.48 -8.79 -6.97
N GLY A 154 -14.21 -9.20 -7.13
CA GLY A 154 -13.52 -9.12 -8.42
C GLY A 154 -13.12 -7.70 -8.83
N ARG A 155 -13.00 -6.76 -7.89
CA ARG A 155 -12.50 -5.39 -8.11
C ARG A 155 -11.17 -5.15 -7.42
N VAL A 156 -10.41 -4.18 -7.92
CA VAL A 156 -9.25 -3.59 -7.24
C VAL A 156 -9.65 -2.26 -6.64
N ALA A 157 -9.38 -2.08 -5.34
CA ALA A 157 -9.57 -0.82 -4.64
C ALA A 157 -8.24 -0.06 -4.64
N ILE A 158 -8.25 1.16 -5.15
CA ILE A 158 -7.08 2.05 -5.22
C ILE A 158 -7.38 3.41 -4.62
N TYR A 159 -6.37 3.98 -3.97
CA TYR A 159 -6.45 5.29 -3.31
C TYR A 159 -5.08 5.98 -3.30
N GLY A 160 -5.05 7.30 -3.34
CA GLY A 160 -3.83 8.08 -3.05
C GLY A 160 -3.27 8.85 -4.24
N TRP A 161 -1.96 8.74 -4.47
CA TRP A 161 -1.19 9.58 -5.38
C TRP A 161 -1.32 11.06 -5.00
N HIS A 162 -0.78 11.39 -3.83
CA HIS A 162 -1.03 12.64 -3.09
C HIS A 162 -0.18 13.80 -3.57
N ARG A 163 -0.79 14.99 -3.69
CA ARG A 163 -0.07 16.27 -3.89
C ARG A 163 0.19 17.03 -2.59
N GLY A 164 -0.28 16.51 -1.46
CA GLY A 164 -0.31 17.16 -0.16
C GLY A 164 -1.22 16.41 0.81
N ALA A 165 -1.13 16.75 2.10
CA ALA A 165 -1.94 16.14 3.15
C ALA A 165 -3.44 16.30 2.84
N GLY A 166 -4.20 15.19 2.90
CA GLY A 166 -5.62 15.15 2.58
C GLY A 166 -5.97 15.48 1.12
N ARG A 167 -5.00 15.47 0.19
CA ARG A 167 -5.19 15.83 -1.23
C ARG A 167 -4.77 14.70 -2.18
N PRO A 168 -5.42 13.52 -2.13
CA PRO A 168 -5.18 12.45 -3.09
C PRO A 168 -5.68 12.86 -4.48
N ILE A 169 -4.93 12.53 -5.54
CA ILE A 169 -5.44 12.61 -6.92
C ILE A 169 -6.45 11.50 -7.18
N GLN A 170 -6.21 10.32 -6.61
CA GLN A 170 -7.08 9.14 -6.71
C GLN A 170 -7.94 9.01 -5.45
N PRO A 171 -9.22 9.43 -5.45
CA PRO A 171 -10.15 9.04 -4.39
C PRO A 171 -10.38 7.52 -4.42
N LEU A 172 -10.93 6.97 -3.34
CA LEU A 172 -11.16 5.52 -3.22
C LEU A 172 -12.04 5.04 -4.38
N SER A 173 -11.46 4.22 -5.24
CA SER A 173 -12.09 3.77 -6.48
C SER A 173 -11.99 2.27 -6.64
N LEU A 174 -13.09 1.65 -7.08
CA LEU A 174 -13.22 0.21 -7.36
C LEU A 174 -13.67 -0.04 -8.82
N VAL A 175 -13.48 0.94 -9.71
CA VAL A 175 -14.03 0.88 -11.09
C VAL A 175 -13.37 -0.18 -11.97
N HIS A 176 -12.15 -0.60 -11.63
CA HIS A 176 -11.37 -1.57 -12.39
C HIS A 176 -11.54 -2.99 -11.85
N GLY A 177 -11.41 -3.99 -12.74
CA GLY A 177 -11.40 -5.40 -12.34
C GLY A 177 -10.19 -5.75 -11.47
N ALA A 178 -10.27 -6.84 -10.71
CA ALA A 178 -9.22 -7.27 -9.78
C ALA A 178 -7.85 -7.50 -10.45
N GLU A 179 -7.82 -7.91 -11.72
CA GLU A 179 -6.59 -8.13 -12.49
C GLU A 179 -6.00 -6.85 -13.10
N TYR A 180 -6.69 -5.71 -12.97
CA TYR A 180 -6.18 -4.46 -13.51
C TYR A 180 -5.02 -3.95 -12.67
N ALA A 181 -3.90 -3.72 -13.34
CA ALA A 181 -2.75 -3.00 -12.80
C ALA A 181 -2.13 -2.14 -13.88
N ASP A 182 -2.02 -0.85 -13.61
CA ASP A 182 -1.27 0.08 -14.43
C ASP A 182 -0.04 0.61 -13.67
N TYR A 183 0.81 1.35 -14.39
CA TYR A 183 2.05 1.91 -13.87
C TYR A 183 1.90 2.69 -12.55
N SER A 184 0.70 3.18 -12.23
CA SER A 184 0.45 4.03 -11.08
C SER A 184 0.10 3.25 -9.82
N HIS A 185 -0.19 1.94 -9.89
CA HIS A 185 -0.42 1.15 -8.68
C HIS A 185 0.88 0.98 -7.87
N GLY A 186 0.74 1.06 -6.55
CA GLY A 186 1.78 0.76 -5.58
C GLY A 186 1.26 -0.18 -4.52
N ILE A 187 2.06 -1.17 -4.13
CA ILE A 187 1.70 -2.12 -3.07
C ILE A 187 2.50 -1.77 -1.82
N ARG A 188 1.83 -1.22 -0.81
CA ARG A 188 2.41 -0.93 0.50
C ARG A 188 2.02 -2.05 1.44
N LEU A 189 2.97 -2.57 2.21
CA LEU A 189 2.66 -3.60 3.21
C LEU A 189 2.60 -2.97 4.60
N VAL A 190 1.55 -3.32 5.35
CA VAL A 190 1.34 -2.87 6.74
C VAL A 190 1.43 -4.08 7.66
N SER A 191 2.26 -4.00 8.68
CA SER A 191 2.45 -5.08 9.65
C SER A 191 1.12 -5.49 10.28
N ARG A 192 0.91 -6.79 10.51
CA ARG A 192 -0.21 -7.30 11.31
C ARG A 192 -0.11 -6.93 12.78
N ILE A 193 1.04 -6.45 13.23
CA ILE A 193 1.28 -5.98 14.58
C ILE A 193 1.27 -4.46 14.56
N ALA A 194 0.37 -3.88 15.35
CA ALA A 194 0.35 -2.46 15.70
C ALA A 194 0.70 -2.31 17.18
N PHE A 195 0.84 -1.07 17.65
CA PHE A 195 1.10 -0.77 19.05
C PHE A 195 0.08 0.22 19.57
N ILE A 196 -0.60 -0.12 20.66
CA ILE A 196 -1.47 0.82 21.39
C ILE A 196 -0.72 1.28 22.64
N ASN A 197 -0.41 2.56 22.73
CA ASN A 197 0.40 3.13 23.82
C ASN A 197 1.68 2.31 24.08
N GLY A 198 2.35 1.89 23.00
CA GLY A 198 3.58 1.09 23.03
C GLY A 198 3.40 -0.41 23.28
N ARG A 199 2.17 -0.92 23.48
CA ARG A 199 1.92 -2.36 23.66
C ARG A 199 1.51 -3.03 22.35
N PRO A 200 2.13 -4.15 21.96
CA PRO A 200 1.81 -4.82 20.71
C PRO A 200 0.39 -5.40 20.73
N VAL A 201 -0.35 -5.16 19.65
CA VAL A 201 -1.70 -5.67 19.41
C VAL A 201 -1.82 -6.14 17.95
N ALA A 202 -2.79 -7.02 17.69
CA ALA A 202 -3.09 -7.43 16.33
C ALA A 202 -3.89 -6.33 15.61
N LEU A 203 -3.36 -5.81 14.50
CA LEU A 203 -3.97 -4.69 13.77
C LEU A 203 -5.36 -5.04 13.23
N ASP A 204 -5.60 -6.29 12.82
CA ASP A 204 -6.93 -6.74 12.41
C ASP A 204 -7.97 -6.67 13.54
N LYS A 205 -7.55 -6.78 14.81
CA LYS A 205 -8.42 -6.57 15.97
C LYS A 205 -8.70 -5.10 16.22
N VAL A 206 -7.71 -4.24 16.06
CA VAL A 206 -7.90 -2.78 16.11
C VAL A 206 -8.88 -2.33 15.03
N MET A 207 -8.72 -2.82 13.80
CA MET A 207 -9.61 -2.50 12.68
C MET A 207 -11.05 -3.00 12.90
N GLN A 208 -11.25 -4.03 13.73
CA GLN A 208 -12.57 -4.60 14.01
C GLN A 208 -13.28 -3.93 15.20
N ASP A 209 -12.55 -3.28 16.09
CA ASP A 209 -13.06 -2.72 17.33
C ASP A 209 -13.88 -1.44 17.08
N PRO A 210 -15.17 -1.39 17.48
CA PRO A 210 -16.03 -0.26 17.20
C PRO A 210 -15.58 1.07 17.81
N ASP A 211 -14.82 1.03 18.91
CA ASP A 211 -14.43 2.23 19.64
C ASP A 211 -13.16 2.86 19.08
N ILE A 212 -12.27 2.07 18.47
CA ILE A 212 -10.94 2.52 18.01
C ILE A 212 -10.69 2.36 16.50
N ALA A 213 -11.49 1.56 15.77
CA ALA A 213 -11.22 1.26 14.36
C ALA A 213 -11.10 2.52 13.49
N ALA A 214 -11.96 3.53 13.71
CA ALA A 214 -11.98 4.76 12.92
C ALA A 214 -10.63 5.52 12.95
N ILE A 215 -9.79 5.31 13.98
CA ILE A 215 -8.43 5.90 14.04
C ILE A 215 -7.58 5.38 12.87
N VAL A 216 -7.71 4.08 12.55
CA VAL A 216 -6.90 3.39 11.53
C VAL A 216 -7.65 3.10 10.21
N THR A 217 -8.98 3.18 10.20
CA THR A 217 -9.81 2.90 9.01
C THR A 217 -10.55 4.13 8.50
N GLY A 218 -10.61 5.22 9.28
CA GLY A 218 -11.28 6.47 8.90
C GLY A 218 -12.77 6.25 8.65
N GLU A 219 -13.25 6.75 7.51
CA GLU A 219 -14.65 6.67 7.10
C GLU A 219 -15.15 5.24 6.80
N GLU A 220 -14.24 4.27 6.60
CA GLU A 220 -14.63 2.85 6.48
C GLU A 220 -15.25 2.33 7.78
N GLY A 221 -14.86 2.91 8.93
CA GLY A 221 -15.31 2.46 10.25
C GLY A 221 -14.82 1.04 10.58
N PRO A 222 -15.51 0.32 11.49
CA PRO A 222 -15.09 -1.01 11.91
C PRO A 222 -15.16 -2.03 10.77
N MET A 223 -14.02 -2.63 10.45
CA MET A 223 -13.86 -3.62 9.40
C MET A 223 -13.87 -5.04 9.99
N ARG A 224 -14.80 -5.89 9.53
CA ARG A 224 -14.95 -7.24 10.10
C ARG A 224 -13.94 -8.17 9.45
N ASP A 225 -13.26 -9.01 10.23
CA ASP A 225 -12.45 -10.15 9.72
C ASP A 225 -11.65 -9.81 8.44
N VAL A 226 -10.82 -8.77 8.53
CA VAL A 226 -10.02 -8.23 7.41
C VAL A 226 -9.10 -9.29 6.82
N ARG A 227 -8.55 -10.17 7.66
CA ARG A 227 -7.71 -11.28 7.22
C ARG A 227 -8.49 -12.23 6.31
N ARG A 228 -9.71 -12.62 6.69
CA ARG A 228 -10.56 -13.43 5.82
C ARG A 228 -10.96 -12.68 4.57
N LEU A 229 -11.25 -11.38 4.65
CA LEU A 229 -11.53 -10.56 3.46
C LEU A 229 -10.36 -10.65 2.48
N MET A 230 -9.14 -10.35 2.92
CA MET A 230 -7.94 -10.45 2.09
C MET A 230 -7.77 -11.84 1.49
N ALA A 231 -7.95 -12.90 2.29
CA ALA A 231 -7.87 -14.27 1.81
C ALA A 231 -8.87 -14.59 0.68
N THR A 232 -10.04 -13.94 0.65
CA THR A 232 -11.00 -14.12 -0.47
C THR A 232 -10.62 -13.39 -1.75
N LEU A 233 -9.65 -12.47 -1.72
CA LEU A 233 -9.28 -11.65 -2.88
C LEU A 233 -8.35 -12.37 -3.87
N TYR A 234 -7.73 -13.47 -3.46
CA TYR A 234 -6.77 -14.23 -4.25
C TYR A 234 -7.07 -15.73 -4.33
N ARG A 235 -8.20 -16.16 -3.78
CA ARG A 235 -8.69 -17.55 -3.83
C ARG A 235 -9.59 -17.80 -5.02
#